data_AF-A0A7S0NBM2-F1
#
_entry.id   AF-A0A7S0NBM2-F1
#
_cell.length_a   1.000
_cell.length_b   1.000
_cell.length_c   1.000
_cell.angle_alpha   90.00
_cell.angle_beta   90.00
_cell.angle_gamma   90.00
#
_symmetry.space_group_name_H-M   'P 1'
#
loop_
_entity.id
_entity.type
_entity.pdbx_description
1 polymer ?
#
loop_
_entity_poly.entity_id
_entity_poly.type
_entity_poly.pdbx_seq_one_letter_code
_entity_poly.pdbx_strand_id
1 'polypeptide(L)'
;ICAWLMYSGRCATAEEAMMHFGAARTAPRARSYQGVTQPSQKRYIEYMERVLQDGGYSCPRLSLRRLAIRTCPRMGSDGGCCPWFLVEEGGRVVHDSREGAADGLPRMDKSAAEMAFDVNVDIQGDVRIVVYDHEDGLSAFAAADVVCCYLCFHTAFVTASRLVFPKSEVEVAVDDERCRTFSAGFAVELALDALPPP
;
A
#
# COMPACT_ATOMS: atom_id res chain seq x y z
N ILE A 1 20.33 3.43 -1.57
CA ILE A 1 21.56 2.60 -1.61
C ILE A 1 21.39 1.41 -2.54
N CYS A 2 20.40 0.54 -2.35
CA CYS A 2 20.17 -0.62 -3.23
C CYS A 2 20.05 -0.23 -4.72
N ALA A 3 19.26 0.81 -5.04
CA ALA A 3 19.17 1.35 -6.40
C ALA A 3 20.54 1.75 -6.99
N TRP A 4 21.42 2.34 -6.19
CA TRP A 4 22.76 2.72 -6.62
C TRP A 4 23.67 1.50 -6.82
N LEU A 5 23.59 0.50 -5.93
CA LEU A 5 24.36 -0.74 -6.08
C LEU A 5 24.06 -1.40 -7.43
N MET A 6 22.77 -1.46 -7.81
CA MET A 6 22.37 -1.95 -9.13
C MET A 6 22.83 -1.04 -10.27
N TYR A 7 22.57 0.27 -10.18
CA TYR A 7 22.98 1.24 -11.21
C TYR A 7 24.49 1.23 -11.48
N SER A 8 25.30 1.03 -10.44
CA SER A 8 26.77 0.95 -10.54
C SER A 8 27.32 -0.40 -11.03
N GLY A 9 26.45 -1.39 -11.28
CA GLY A 9 26.84 -2.76 -11.64
C GLY A 9 27.48 -3.57 -10.50
N ARG A 10 27.32 -3.13 -9.24
CA ARG A 10 27.85 -3.84 -8.05
C ARG A 10 26.96 -5.00 -7.61
N CYS A 11 25.68 -4.91 -7.90
CA CYS A 11 24.71 -5.99 -7.73
C CYS A 11 23.91 -6.12 -9.02
N ALA A 12 23.59 -7.33 -9.44
CA ALA A 12 22.85 -7.59 -10.66
C ALA A 12 21.33 -7.51 -10.46
N THR A 13 20.85 -7.80 -9.24
CA THR A 13 19.42 -7.89 -8.93
C THR A 13 19.03 -7.09 -7.68
N ALA A 14 17.74 -6.79 -7.54
CA ALA A 14 17.16 -6.14 -6.37
C ALA A 14 17.39 -6.95 -5.11
N GLU A 15 17.22 -8.28 -5.20
CA GLU A 15 17.46 -9.22 -4.10
C GLU A 15 18.90 -9.13 -3.60
N GLU A 16 19.88 -9.22 -4.51
CA GLU A 16 21.29 -9.12 -4.18
C GLU A 16 21.62 -7.76 -3.52
N ALA A 17 21.09 -6.68 -4.08
CA ALA A 17 21.30 -5.34 -3.55
C ALA A 17 20.70 -5.16 -2.13
N MET A 18 19.50 -5.70 -1.89
CA MET A 18 18.86 -5.68 -0.56
C MET A 18 19.61 -6.54 0.45
N MET A 19 20.06 -7.74 0.05
CA MET A 19 20.89 -8.61 0.89
C MET A 19 22.22 -7.94 1.24
N HIS A 20 22.90 -7.37 0.26
CA HIS A 20 24.17 -6.66 0.45
C HIS A 20 24.01 -5.50 1.43
N PHE A 21 22.98 -4.66 1.22
CA PHE A 21 22.68 -3.55 2.11
C PHE A 21 22.36 -4.03 3.54
N GLY A 22 21.51 -5.05 3.67
CA GLY A 22 21.12 -5.61 4.96
C GLY A 22 22.31 -6.18 5.73
N ALA A 23 23.18 -6.93 5.07
CA ALA A 23 24.39 -7.52 5.68
C ALA A 23 25.39 -6.45 6.10
N ALA A 24 25.63 -5.43 5.26
CA ALA A 24 26.55 -4.34 5.58
C ALA A 24 26.03 -3.43 6.71
N ARG A 25 24.71 -3.27 6.83
CA ARG A 25 24.08 -2.38 7.80
C ARG A 25 23.84 -3.05 9.16
N THR A 26 23.56 -4.35 9.17
CA THR A 26 23.25 -5.10 10.40
C THR A 26 24.54 -5.45 11.13
N ALA A 27 24.82 -4.75 12.22
CA ALA A 27 25.99 -5.06 13.04
C ALA A 27 25.89 -6.47 13.66
N PRO A 28 27.01 -7.16 13.95
CA PRO A 28 26.99 -8.49 14.58
C PRO A 28 26.27 -8.55 15.94
N ARG A 29 26.12 -7.39 16.61
CA ARG A 29 25.40 -7.25 17.90
C ARG A 29 24.02 -6.58 17.75
N ALA A 30 23.53 -6.42 16.52
CA ALA A 30 22.22 -5.82 16.29
C ALA A 30 21.13 -6.73 16.87
N ARG A 31 20.16 -6.11 17.55
CA ARG A 31 19.01 -6.82 18.15
C ARG A 31 17.94 -7.18 17.12
N SER A 32 18.02 -6.62 15.90
CA SER A 32 17.10 -6.85 14.79
C SER A 32 17.82 -6.62 13.46
N TYR A 33 17.27 -7.19 12.37
CA TYR A 33 17.73 -6.93 11.01
C TYR A 33 17.52 -5.45 10.65
N GLN A 34 18.53 -4.84 10.03
CA GLN A 34 18.54 -3.39 9.72
C GLN A 34 18.58 -3.10 8.21
N GLY A 35 18.15 -4.05 7.38
CA GLY A 35 18.00 -3.83 5.94
C GLY A 35 16.64 -3.22 5.57
N VAL A 36 16.24 -3.40 4.32
CA VAL A 36 14.95 -2.89 3.81
C VAL A 36 13.84 -3.84 4.23
N THR A 37 12.92 -3.38 5.06
CA THR A 37 11.82 -4.20 5.60
C THR A 37 10.46 -3.83 5.02
N GLN A 38 10.22 -2.53 4.76
CA GLN A 38 8.93 -2.04 4.28
C GLN A 38 8.63 -2.54 2.85
N PRO A 39 7.44 -3.12 2.59
CA PRO A 39 7.11 -3.71 1.29
C PRO A 39 7.19 -2.74 0.11
N SER A 40 6.67 -1.52 0.23
CA SER A 40 6.75 -0.53 -0.86
C SER A 40 8.19 -0.12 -1.14
N GLN A 41 9.08 -0.08 -0.13
CA GLN A 41 10.51 0.14 -0.38
C GLN A 41 11.13 -1.00 -1.19
N LYS A 42 10.81 -2.26 -0.87
CA LYS A 42 11.27 -3.44 -1.63
C LYS A 42 10.77 -3.39 -3.07
N ARG A 43 9.47 -3.13 -3.24
CA ARG A 43 8.81 -2.96 -4.54
C ARG A 43 9.49 -1.91 -5.43
N TYR A 44 9.92 -0.78 -4.86
CA TYR A 44 10.60 0.27 -5.64
C TYR A 44 12.04 -0.11 -6.01
N ILE A 45 12.69 -0.97 -5.22
CA ILE A 45 13.99 -1.53 -5.59
C ILE A 45 13.80 -2.52 -6.75
N GLU A 46 12.76 -3.36 -6.72
CA GLU A 46 12.40 -4.25 -7.84
C GLU A 46 12.02 -3.46 -9.11
N TYR A 47 11.32 -2.34 -8.96
CA TYR A 47 11.05 -1.42 -10.07
C TYR A 47 12.34 -0.87 -10.67
N MET A 48 13.31 -0.48 -9.83
CA MET A 48 14.61 0.00 -10.30
C MET A 48 15.36 -1.07 -11.11
N GLU A 49 15.31 -2.34 -10.68
CA GLU A 49 15.87 -3.46 -11.44
C GLU A 49 15.25 -3.52 -12.85
N ARG A 50 13.91 -3.45 -12.95
CA ARG A 50 13.20 -3.45 -14.25
C ARG A 50 13.60 -2.25 -15.11
N VAL A 51 13.68 -1.05 -14.53
CA VAL A 51 14.10 0.16 -15.28
C VAL A 51 15.50 0.00 -15.87
N LEU A 52 16.43 -0.60 -15.13
CA LEU A 52 17.79 -0.84 -15.62
C LEU A 52 17.83 -1.89 -16.73
N GLN A 53 17.01 -2.94 -16.62
CA GLN A 53 16.89 -3.99 -17.63
C GLN A 53 16.25 -3.49 -18.93
N ASP A 54 15.19 -2.69 -18.80
CA ASP A 54 14.39 -2.18 -19.93
C ASP A 54 14.97 -0.89 -20.53
N GLY A 55 15.95 -0.26 -19.86
CA GLY A 55 16.56 1.01 -20.29
C GLY A 55 15.67 2.24 -20.07
N GLY A 56 14.60 2.12 -19.29
CA GLY A 56 13.65 3.18 -19.00
C GLY A 56 12.28 2.63 -18.56
N TYR A 57 11.30 3.52 -18.48
CA TYR A 57 9.89 3.16 -18.27
C TYR A 57 8.98 4.20 -18.91
N SER A 58 7.74 3.82 -19.18
CA SER A 58 6.67 4.74 -19.57
C SER A 58 5.68 4.88 -18.42
N CYS A 59 5.05 6.04 -18.30
CA CYS A 59 4.15 6.34 -17.20
C CYS A 59 2.71 6.44 -17.73
N PRO A 60 1.96 5.33 -17.83
CA PRO A 60 0.60 5.35 -18.33
C PRO A 60 -0.33 6.05 -17.34
N ARG A 61 -1.36 6.71 -17.89
CA ARG A 61 -2.53 7.15 -17.13
C ARG A 61 -3.45 5.96 -16.92
N LEU A 62 -3.90 5.76 -15.70
CA LEU A 62 -4.84 4.71 -15.32
C LEU A 62 -6.03 5.34 -14.61
N SER A 63 -7.19 4.68 -14.64
CA SER A 63 -8.34 5.06 -13.83
C SER A 63 -8.52 4.00 -12.73
N LEU A 64 -8.46 4.42 -11.47
CA LEU A 64 -8.79 3.57 -10.33
C LEU A 64 -10.32 3.51 -10.20
N ARG A 65 -10.87 2.32 -10.47
CA ARG A 65 -12.31 2.04 -10.52
C ARG A 65 -12.85 1.47 -9.22
N ARG A 66 -12.02 0.73 -8.49
CA ARG A 66 -12.43 0.06 -7.25
C ARG A 66 -11.24 -0.12 -6.33
N LEU A 67 -11.48 0.10 -5.05
CA LEU A 67 -10.62 -0.36 -3.96
C LEU A 67 -11.40 -1.35 -3.11
N ALA A 68 -10.84 -2.51 -2.80
CA ALA A 68 -11.46 -3.49 -1.91
C ALA A 68 -10.51 -3.91 -0.80
N ILE A 69 -11.03 -3.93 0.43
CA ILE A 69 -10.38 -4.44 1.62
C ILE A 69 -10.89 -5.87 1.85
N ARG A 70 -10.01 -6.86 1.77
CA ARG A 70 -10.33 -8.26 1.99
C ARG A 70 -10.12 -8.61 3.45
N THR A 71 -11.16 -9.16 4.08
CA THR A 71 -11.29 -9.42 5.52
C THR A 71 -11.19 -8.16 6.38
N CYS A 72 -12.03 -8.08 7.41
CA CYS A 72 -12.06 -6.91 8.30
C CYS A 72 -10.79 -6.81 9.16
N PRO A 73 -10.06 -5.68 9.14
CA PRO A 73 -9.12 -5.32 10.20
C PRO A 73 -9.85 -5.20 11.54
N ARG A 74 -9.32 -5.83 12.60
CA ARG A 74 -9.89 -5.80 13.95
C ARG A 74 -9.40 -4.58 14.72
N MET A 75 -9.98 -3.42 14.42
CA MET A 75 -9.53 -2.12 14.95
C MET A 75 -10.46 -1.59 16.04
N GLY A 76 -11.78 -1.71 15.83
CA GLY A 76 -12.80 -1.29 16.78
C GLY A 76 -12.99 -2.27 17.95
N SER A 77 -13.63 -1.78 19.01
CA SER A 77 -13.89 -2.53 20.25
C SER A 77 -14.75 -3.80 20.07
N ASP A 78 -15.61 -3.83 19.06
CA ASP A 78 -16.42 -4.99 18.68
C ASP A 78 -15.70 -5.94 17.71
N GLY A 79 -14.50 -5.56 17.26
CA GLY A 79 -13.66 -6.24 16.28
C GLY A 79 -13.93 -5.82 14.83
N GLY A 80 -14.84 -4.88 14.57
CA GLY A 80 -15.05 -4.28 13.24
C GLY A 80 -14.10 -3.12 12.96
N CYS A 81 -14.35 -2.38 11.89
CA CYS A 81 -13.69 -1.11 11.59
C CYS A 81 -14.62 -0.20 10.74
N CYS A 82 -14.35 1.10 10.67
CA CYS A 82 -15.02 2.07 9.82
C CYS A 82 -14.00 2.65 8.83
N PRO A 83 -13.63 1.89 7.78
CA PRO A 83 -12.50 2.26 6.96
C PRO A 83 -12.86 3.37 5.96
N TRP A 84 -11.91 4.26 5.73
CA TRP A 84 -11.91 5.25 4.66
C TRP A 84 -10.49 5.41 4.14
N PHE A 85 -10.30 6.03 2.97
CA PHE A 85 -8.97 6.11 2.39
C PHE A 85 -8.72 7.39 1.59
N LEU A 86 -7.43 7.70 1.45
CA LEU A 86 -6.90 8.70 0.53
C LEU A 86 -6.16 8.01 -0.61
N VAL A 87 -6.27 8.58 -1.81
CA VAL A 87 -5.36 8.31 -2.92
C VAL A 87 -4.50 9.55 -3.12
N GLU A 88 -3.19 9.38 -3.04
CA GLU A 88 -2.20 10.42 -3.25
C GLU A 88 -1.43 10.15 -4.55
N GLU A 89 -1.27 11.16 -5.40
CA GLU A 89 -0.41 11.14 -6.59
C GLU A 89 0.72 12.15 -6.39
N GLY A 90 1.98 11.70 -6.44
CA GLY A 90 3.15 12.58 -6.28
C GLY A 90 3.12 13.40 -4.97
N GLY A 91 2.53 12.84 -3.90
CA GLY A 91 2.37 13.49 -2.59
C GLY A 91 1.19 14.46 -2.48
N ARG A 92 0.31 14.54 -3.48
CA ARG A 92 -0.94 15.32 -3.44
C ARG A 92 -2.14 14.41 -3.37
N VAL A 93 -3.09 14.71 -2.47
CA VAL A 93 -4.37 13.99 -2.42
C VAL A 93 -5.15 14.27 -3.71
N VAL A 94 -5.50 13.21 -4.44
CA VAL A 94 -6.33 13.26 -5.65
C VAL A 94 -7.71 12.64 -5.45
N HIS A 95 -7.90 11.88 -4.37
CA HIS A 95 -9.20 11.35 -3.95
C HIS A 95 -9.25 11.18 -2.43
N ASP A 96 -10.39 11.54 -1.84
CA ASP A 96 -10.74 11.30 -0.45
C ASP A 96 -12.09 10.57 -0.41
N SER A 97 -12.10 9.34 0.08
CA SER A 97 -13.31 8.50 0.05
C SER A 97 -14.42 8.97 1.00
N ARG A 98 -14.16 10.00 1.82
CA ARG A 98 -15.16 10.62 2.70
C ARG A 98 -15.99 11.65 1.95
N GLU A 99 -15.50 12.18 0.83
CA GLU A 99 -16.23 13.15 0.02
C GLU A 99 -17.50 12.50 -0.54
N GLY A 100 -18.66 13.04 -0.17
CA GLY A 100 -19.96 12.50 -0.59
C GLY A 100 -20.56 11.44 0.35
N ALA A 101 -19.90 11.11 1.47
CA ALA A 101 -20.42 10.22 2.51
C ALA A 101 -21.49 10.93 3.38
N ALA A 102 -22.62 11.31 2.78
CA ALA A 102 -23.70 12.02 3.47
C ALA A 102 -24.33 11.21 4.62
N ASP A 103 -24.33 9.88 4.49
CA ASP A 103 -24.88 8.93 5.46
C ASP A 103 -23.83 8.45 6.51
N GLY A 104 -22.67 9.10 6.57
CA GLY A 104 -21.55 8.71 7.41
C GLY A 104 -20.63 7.68 6.75
N LEU A 105 -19.56 7.30 7.46
CA LEU A 105 -18.57 6.36 6.94
C LEU A 105 -19.09 4.92 6.95
N PRO A 106 -18.75 4.11 5.94
CA PRO A 106 -19.17 2.72 5.92
C PRO A 106 -18.49 1.95 7.06
N ARG A 107 -19.27 1.08 7.70
CA ARG A 107 -18.79 0.18 8.76
C ARG A 107 -18.62 -1.24 8.24
N MET A 108 -17.44 -1.81 8.47
CA MET A 108 -17.10 -3.19 8.14
C MET A 108 -17.30 -4.07 9.37
N ASP A 109 -18.21 -5.04 9.28
CA ASP A 109 -18.40 -6.04 10.32
C ASP A 109 -17.19 -6.98 10.41
N LYS A 110 -16.84 -7.43 11.61
CA LYS A 110 -15.71 -8.34 11.87
C LYS A 110 -15.74 -9.65 11.06
N SER A 111 -16.92 -10.08 10.62
CA SER A 111 -17.14 -11.28 9.82
C SER A 111 -17.19 -11.01 8.32
N ALA A 112 -17.14 -9.73 7.90
CA ALA A 112 -17.16 -9.34 6.50
C ALA A 112 -15.93 -9.91 5.76
N ALA A 113 -16.20 -10.63 4.67
CA ALA A 113 -15.15 -11.17 3.81
C ALA A 113 -14.51 -10.07 2.93
N GLU A 114 -15.26 -9.00 2.65
CA GLU A 114 -14.81 -7.88 1.83
C GLU A 114 -15.63 -6.62 2.17
N MET A 115 -14.99 -5.46 2.06
CA MET A 115 -15.63 -4.18 1.84
C MET A 115 -15.01 -3.53 0.61
N ALA A 116 -15.84 -3.01 -0.29
CA ALA A 116 -15.39 -2.39 -1.52
C ALA A 116 -15.96 -0.99 -1.69
N PHE A 117 -15.17 -0.14 -2.32
CA PHE A 117 -15.46 1.24 -2.64
C PHE A 117 -15.38 1.37 -4.15
N ASP A 118 -16.45 1.87 -4.76
CA ASP A 118 -16.40 2.31 -6.14
C ASP A 118 -15.67 3.64 -6.18
N VAL A 119 -14.64 3.72 -7.02
CA VAL A 119 -13.76 4.86 -7.14
C VAL A 119 -13.78 5.30 -8.60
N ASN A 120 -13.56 6.59 -8.85
CA ASN A 120 -13.36 7.06 -10.22
C ASN A 120 -12.35 8.20 -10.22
N VAL A 121 -11.08 7.84 -10.03
CA VAL A 121 -9.97 8.80 -10.04
C VAL A 121 -8.92 8.39 -11.06
N ASP A 122 -8.53 9.34 -11.89
CA ASP A 122 -7.40 9.17 -12.80
C ASP A 122 -6.10 9.34 -12.03
N ILE A 123 -5.15 8.44 -12.26
CA ILE A 123 -3.84 8.40 -11.61
C ILE A 123 -2.72 8.17 -12.62
N GLN A 124 -1.56 8.76 -12.36
CA GLN A 124 -0.36 8.64 -13.18
C GLN A 124 0.90 8.80 -12.32
N GLY A 125 1.84 7.88 -12.46
CA GLY A 125 3.13 7.96 -11.77
C GLY A 125 3.11 7.29 -10.40
N ASP A 126 3.65 7.97 -9.41
CA ASP A 126 3.80 7.49 -8.04
C ASP A 126 2.49 7.65 -7.27
N VAL A 127 1.88 6.54 -6.86
CA VAL A 127 0.57 6.49 -6.21
C VAL A 127 0.70 5.87 -4.84
N ARG A 128 0.16 6.56 -3.83
CA ARG A 128 0.06 6.08 -2.46
C ARG A 128 -1.40 6.00 -2.05
N ILE A 129 -1.77 4.85 -1.47
CA ILE A 129 -3.09 4.63 -0.89
C ILE A 129 -2.90 4.54 0.61
N VAL A 130 -3.64 5.36 1.35
CA VAL A 130 -3.63 5.34 2.81
C VAL A 130 -5.02 5.02 3.30
N VAL A 131 -5.18 3.89 3.97
CA VAL A 131 -6.43 3.47 4.59
C VAL A 131 -6.39 3.86 6.07
N TYR A 132 -7.44 4.52 6.51
CA TYR A 132 -7.68 4.92 7.88
C TYR A 132 -8.85 4.13 8.45
N ASP A 133 -8.89 4.01 9.76
CA ASP A 133 -10.06 3.59 10.53
C ASP A 133 -10.59 4.81 11.29
N HIS A 134 -11.89 5.07 11.17
CA HIS A 134 -12.56 6.08 11.96
C HIS A 134 -13.08 5.46 13.26
N GLU A 135 -12.55 5.89 14.40
CA GLU A 135 -13.06 5.47 15.69
C GLU A 135 -14.05 6.51 16.23
N ASP A 136 -15.32 6.10 16.40
CA ASP A 136 -16.33 6.91 17.10
C ASP A 136 -15.89 7.07 18.56
N GLY A 137 -15.37 8.23 18.90
CA GLY A 137 -15.06 8.56 20.29
C GLY A 137 -16.33 8.73 21.13
N LEU A 138 -16.20 8.62 22.46
CA LEU A 138 -17.27 8.96 23.41
C LEU A 138 -17.77 10.44 23.31
N SER A 139 -17.05 11.27 22.53
CA SER A 139 -17.42 12.64 22.15
C SER A 139 -16.79 12.99 20.79
N ALA A 140 -17.30 14.04 20.13
CA ALA A 140 -16.73 14.54 18.87
C ALA A 140 -15.24 14.98 18.98
N PHE A 141 -14.76 15.28 20.19
CA PHE A 141 -13.34 15.61 20.45
C PHE A 141 -12.46 14.37 20.69
N ALA A 142 -13.07 13.19 20.84
CA ALA A 142 -12.40 11.92 21.03
C ALA A 142 -12.44 11.05 19.78
N ALA A 143 -13.19 11.43 18.74
CA ALA A 143 -13.15 10.77 17.45
C ALA A 143 -11.77 10.96 16.83
N ALA A 144 -11.15 9.87 16.42
CA ALA A 144 -9.81 9.88 15.88
C ALA A 144 -9.76 9.02 14.62
N ASP A 145 -9.18 9.59 13.57
CA ASP A 145 -8.79 8.82 12.41
C ASP A 145 -7.41 8.22 12.67
N VAL A 146 -7.34 6.89 12.71
CA VAL A 146 -6.08 6.17 12.92
C VAL A 146 -5.67 5.53 11.60
N VAL A 147 -4.38 5.62 11.25
CA VAL A 147 -3.86 4.92 10.07
C VAL A 147 -4.03 3.41 10.29
N CYS A 148 -4.85 2.78 9.46
CA CYS A 148 -5.02 1.34 9.44
C CYS A 148 -3.83 0.70 8.71
N CYS A 149 -3.65 1.04 7.44
CA CYS A 149 -2.56 0.54 6.61
C CYS A 149 -2.32 1.47 5.42
N TYR A 150 -1.23 1.26 4.69
CA TYR A 150 -0.97 1.99 3.45
C TYR A 150 -0.17 1.14 2.48
N LEU A 151 -0.08 1.58 1.23
CA LEU A 151 0.77 0.99 0.18
C LEU A 151 1.13 2.03 -0.87
N CYS A 152 2.29 1.86 -1.51
CA CYS A 152 2.69 2.66 -2.67
C CYS A 152 2.99 1.78 -3.88
N PHE A 153 2.59 2.23 -5.07
CA PHE A 153 2.92 1.59 -6.34
C PHE A 153 3.07 2.66 -7.42
N HIS A 154 3.69 2.29 -8.54
CA HIS A 154 3.89 3.23 -9.64
C HIS A 154 3.21 2.72 -10.92
N THR A 155 2.44 3.58 -11.59
CA THR A 155 1.57 3.17 -12.72
C THR A 155 2.34 2.51 -13.87
N ALA A 156 3.61 2.87 -14.05
CA ALA A 156 4.52 2.28 -15.05
C ALA A 156 4.69 0.75 -14.95
N PHE A 157 4.51 0.18 -13.75
CA PHE A 157 4.76 -1.23 -13.50
C PHE A 157 3.47 -2.03 -13.29
N VAL A 158 2.33 -1.41 -13.60
CA VAL A 158 1.02 -2.06 -13.58
C VAL A 158 0.85 -2.84 -14.89
N THR A 159 0.82 -4.16 -14.78
CA THR A 159 0.70 -5.07 -15.94
C THR A 159 -0.66 -5.76 -16.03
N ALA A 160 -1.55 -5.53 -15.07
CA ALA A 160 -2.87 -6.14 -15.01
C ALA A 160 -3.91 -5.12 -14.55
N SER A 161 -5.16 -5.31 -14.98
CA SER A 161 -6.31 -4.49 -14.55
C SER A 161 -6.74 -4.75 -13.10
N ARG A 162 -6.21 -5.79 -12.46
CA ARG A 162 -6.41 -6.08 -11.05
C ARG A 162 -5.07 -6.23 -10.36
N LEU A 163 -4.82 -5.39 -9.36
CA LEU A 163 -3.69 -5.52 -8.45
C LEU A 163 -4.20 -6.07 -7.12
N VAL A 164 -3.47 -7.02 -6.55
CA VAL A 164 -3.77 -7.60 -5.25
C VAL A 164 -2.52 -7.45 -4.40
N PHE A 165 -2.63 -6.66 -3.34
CA PHE A 165 -1.58 -6.50 -2.33
C PHE A 165 -1.94 -7.36 -1.13
N PRO A 166 -1.37 -8.57 -1.00
CA PRO A 166 -1.60 -9.40 0.20
C PRO A 166 -1.04 -8.70 1.44
N LYS A 167 -1.41 -9.19 2.62
CA LYS A 167 -0.92 -8.68 3.91
C LYS A 167 0.60 -8.44 3.97
N SER A 168 1.39 -9.33 3.38
CA SER A 168 2.86 -9.22 3.33
C SER A 168 3.38 -8.04 2.50
N GLU A 169 2.52 -7.43 1.70
CA GLU A 169 2.82 -6.35 0.76
C GLU A 169 2.20 -4.99 1.12
N VAL A 170 1.55 -4.92 2.28
CA VAL A 170 0.86 -3.74 2.78
C VAL A 170 1.52 -3.29 4.08
N GLU A 171 1.92 -2.02 4.18
CA GLU A 171 2.53 -1.45 5.37
C GLU A 171 1.60 -1.48 6.58
N VAL A 172 2.18 -1.54 7.78
CA VAL A 172 1.50 -1.81 9.07
C VAL A 172 0.98 -3.25 9.16
N ALA A 173 0.27 -3.73 8.14
CA ALA A 173 -0.26 -5.09 8.11
C ALA A 173 0.83 -6.16 8.06
N VAL A 174 1.92 -5.90 7.34
CA VAL A 174 3.10 -6.79 7.25
C VAL A 174 3.74 -7.07 8.61
N ASP A 175 3.69 -6.10 9.54
CA ASP A 175 4.32 -6.21 10.86
C ASP A 175 3.43 -6.98 11.87
N ASP A 176 2.15 -7.20 11.55
CA ASP A 176 1.23 -7.98 12.38
C ASP A 176 1.39 -9.50 12.17
N GLU A 177 2.59 -10.03 12.44
CA GLU A 177 2.91 -11.45 12.24
C GLU A 177 1.94 -12.39 12.98
N ARG A 178 1.41 -11.94 14.13
CA ARG A 178 0.49 -12.72 14.97
C ARG A 178 -0.98 -12.63 14.53
N CYS A 179 -1.26 -11.88 13.48
CA CYS A 179 -2.60 -11.69 12.93
C CYS A 179 -3.63 -11.19 13.98
N ARG A 180 -3.20 -10.25 14.83
CA ARG A 180 -4.05 -9.67 15.88
C ARG A 180 -5.06 -8.69 15.29
N THR A 181 -4.63 -7.88 14.34
CA THR A 181 -5.44 -6.86 13.67
C THR A 181 -5.82 -7.33 12.27
N PHE A 182 -4.85 -7.84 11.51
CA PHE A 182 -5.02 -8.24 10.12
C PHE A 182 -5.02 -9.76 10.02
N SER A 183 -6.06 -10.36 9.43
CA SER A 183 -6.09 -11.81 9.21
C SER A 183 -4.99 -12.26 8.24
N ALA A 184 -4.65 -13.55 8.23
CA ALA A 184 -3.70 -14.09 7.25
C ALA A 184 -4.19 -13.93 5.79
N GLY A 185 -5.51 -13.86 5.59
CA GLY A 185 -6.13 -13.61 4.28
C GLY A 185 -6.37 -12.14 3.97
N PHE A 186 -5.84 -11.22 4.78
CA PHE A 186 -5.98 -9.79 4.54
C PHE A 186 -5.27 -9.39 3.24
N ALA A 187 -5.93 -8.54 2.44
CA ALA A 187 -5.39 -7.96 1.23
C ALA A 187 -6.09 -6.65 0.88
N VAL A 188 -5.40 -5.79 0.14
CA VAL A 188 -5.99 -4.63 -0.53
C VAL A 188 -5.97 -4.90 -2.02
N GLU A 189 -7.13 -4.80 -2.67
CA GLU A 189 -7.28 -5.03 -4.10
C GLU A 189 -7.68 -3.75 -4.84
N LEU A 190 -7.07 -3.52 -5.99
CA LEU A 190 -7.35 -2.38 -6.86
C LEU A 190 -7.83 -2.87 -8.22
N ALA A 191 -8.90 -2.29 -8.73
CA ALA A 191 -9.31 -2.44 -10.14
C ALA A 191 -8.93 -1.17 -10.91
N LEU A 192 -8.19 -1.35 -12.00
CA LEU A 192 -7.58 -0.30 -12.80
C LEU A 192 -7.95 -0.48 -14.26
N ASP A 193 -8.34 0.61 -14.91
CA ASP A 193 -8.49 0.68 -16.37
C ASP A 193 -7.36 1.49 -16.98
N ALA A 194 -6.84 1.04 -18.12
CA ALA A 194 -5.93 1.86 -18.91
C ALA A 194 -6.69 3.03 -19.53
N LEU A 195 -6.16 4.24 -19.41
CA LEU A 195 -6.67 5.41 -20.11
C LEU A 195 -5.90 5.61 -21.41
N PRO A 196 -6.56 6.14 -22.47
CA PRO A 196 -5.86 6.50 -23.68
C PRO A 196 -4.79 7.58 -23.38
N PRO A 197 -3.70 7.62 -24.17
CA PRO A 197 -2.77 8.74 -24.10
C PRO A 197 -3.50 10.07 -24.36
N PRO A 198 -3.04 11.17 -23.74
CA PRO A 198 -3.63 12.49 -23.91
C PRO A 198 -3.62 12.99 -25.36
#